data_AF-A0A956EAP0-F1
#
_entry.id   AF-A0A956EAP0-F1
#
_cell.length_a   1.000
_cell.length_b   1.000
_cell.length_c   1.000
_cell.angle_alpha   90.00
_cell.angle_beta   90.00
_cell.angle_gamma   90.00
#
_symmetry.space_group_name_H-M   'P 1'
#
loop_
_entity.id
_entity.type
_entity.pdbx_description
1 polymer ?
#
loop_
_entity_poly.entity_id
_entity_poly.type
_entity_poly.pdbx_seq_one_letter_code
_entity_poly.pdbx_strand_id
1 'polypeptide(L)'
;MTRSSGRRALGAAVCFGALLLAGSAWGQIKRPGSHIDYTFEAEPHLLLGPLAPFDDDDDIGFGFRGSIELVDNGFISTINNTVGIGFGIDHQNHTDRIPVVMQWNFWLHRKFSVFGEPGVAFRLRHDRGNDFDPFVFYAGGRWHFTDWGSLTFRIGHPVASLGVSFFL
;
A
#
# COMPACT_ATOMS: atom_id res chain seq x y z
N MET A 1 -7.61 -22.03 -32.20
CA MET A 1 -6.61 -21.50 -31.23
C MET A 1 -7.37 -20.80 -30.12
N THR A 2 -7.47 -21.43 -28.96
CA THR A 2 -8.26 -20.99 -27.80
C THR A 2 -7.35 -20.88 -26.59
N ARG A 3 -7.23 -19.67 -26.02
CA ARG A 3 -6.79 -19.31 -24.65
C ARG A 3 -6.49 -17.80 -24.65
N SER A 4 -6.86 -16.96 -23.68
CA SER A 4 -7.45 -17.17 -22.36
C SER A 4 -8.06 -15.83 -21.88
N SER A 5 -9.39 -15.77 -21.73
CA SER A 5 -10.11 -14.62 -21.15
C SER A 5 -10.20 -14.69 -19.61
N GLY A 6 -9.46 -15.59 -18.96
CA GLY A 6 -9.64 -15.93 -17.54
C GLY A 6 -8.93 -15.03 -16.53
N ARG A 7 -8.05 -14.10 -16.95
CA ARG A 7 -7.23 -13.31 -16.01
C ARG A 7 -7.90 -12.04 -15.47
N ARG A 8 -9.02 -11.60 -16.06
CA ARG A 8 -9.72 -10.36 -15.65
C ARG A 8 -10.51 -10.48 -14.33
N ALA A 9 -10.69 -11.69 -13.80
CA ALA A 9 -11.53 -11.93 -12.62
C ALA A 9 -10.76 -12.05 -11.29
N LEU A 10 -9.43 -12.18 -11.30
CA LEU A 10 -8.68 -12.44 -10.06
C LEU A 10 -8.38 -11.18 -9.23
N GLY A 11 -8.22 -10.00 -9.84
CA GLY A 11 -7.87 -8.77 -9.12
C GLY A 11 -8.98 -8.27 -8.18
N ALA A 12 -10.25 -8.43 -8.56
CA ALA A 12 -11.38 -8.02 -7.73
C ALA A 12 -11.64 -8.96 -6.53
N ALA A 13 -11.24 -10.24 -6.65
CA ALA A 13 -11.49 -11.25 -5.62
C ALA A 13 -10.60 -11.07 -4.37
N VAL A 14 -9.38 -10.53 -4.52
CA VAL A 14 -8.45 -10.34 -3.40
C VAL A 14 -8.86 -9.17 -2.51
N CYS A 15 -9.35 -8.05 -3.08
CA CYS A 15 -9.91 -6.94 -2.32
C CYS A 15 -11.17 -7.36 -1.53
N PHE A 16 -12.00 -8.25 -2.08
CA PHE A 16 -13.16 -8.80 -1.37
C PHE A 16 -12.76 -9.77 -0.25
N GLY A 17 -11.67 -10.54 -0.43
CA GLY A 17 -11.14 -11.45 0.60
C GLY A 17 -10.66 -10.75 1.87
N ALA A 18 -10.00 -9.59 1.73
CA ALA A 18 -9.57 -8.77 2.86
C ALA A 18 -10.76 -8.19 3.65
N LEU A 19 -11.86 -7.84 2.96
CA LEU A 19 -13.11 -7.41 3.59
C LEU A 19 -13.84 -8.56 4.32
N LEU A 20 -13.75 -9.79 3.83
CA LEU A 20 -14.38 -10.96 4.46
C LEU A 20 -13.64 -11.43 5.72
N LEU A 21 -12.31 -11.31 5.77
CA LEU A 21 -11.52 -11.59 6.97
C LEU A 21 -11.65 -10.49 8.06
N ALA A 22 -12.13 -9.30 7.70
CA ALA A 22 -12.45 -8.23 8.64
C ALA A 22 -13.81 -8.40 9.33
N GLY A 23 -14.59 -9.44 9.01
CA GLY A 23 -15.96 -9.66 9.51
C GLY A 23 -16.09 -9.76 11.04
N SER A 24 -15.01 -10.04 11.76
CA SER A 24 -14.96 -10.10 13.23
C SER A 24 -14.27 -8.89 13.89
N ALA A 25 -13.88 -7.86 13.12
CA ALA A 25 -13.12 -6.69 13.58
C ALA A 25 -13.98 -5.58 14.22
N TRP A 26 -15.23 -5.88 14.58
CA TRP A 26 -16.28 -4.91 14.98
C TRP A 26 -15.97 -4.04 16.23
N GLY A 27 -14.85 -4.25 16.94
CA GLY A 27 -14.53 -3.54 18.17
C GLY A 27 -13.64 -2.30 18.03
N GLN A 28 -12.66 -2.30 17.11
CA GLN A 28 -11.60 -1.27 17.12
C GLN A 28 -11.78 -0.19 16.05
N ILE A 29 -12.36 -0.54 14.90
CA ILE A 29 -12.66 0.45 13.85
C ILE A 29 -13.65 1.52 14.34
N LYS A 30 -14.50 1.23 15.33
CA LYS A 30 -15.45 2.21 15.93
C LYS A 30 -14.87 2.97 17.12
N ARG A 31 -13.56 2.88 17.36
CA ARG A 31 -12.85 3.56 18.44
C ARG A 31 -11.80 4.50 17.86
N PRO A 32 -12.15 5.74 17.51
CA PRO A 32 -11.19 6.75 17.03
C PRO A 32 -9.97 6.86 17.95
N GLY A 33 -8.78 7.02 17.37
CA GLY A 33 -7.51 7.09 18.10
C GLY A 33 -7.03 5.76 18.70
N SER A 34 -7.70 4.64 18.43
CA SER A 34 -7.29 3.32 18.96
C SER A 34 -6.34 2.61 18.01
N HIS A 35 -5.25 3.25 17.62
CA HIS A 35 -4.23 2.71 16.74
C HIS A 35 -2.87 2.63 17.42
N ILE A 36 -1.88 2.09 16.72
CA ILE A 36 -0.48 2.24 17.12
C ILE A 36 -0.16 3.73 17.07
N ASP A 37 0.49 4.26 18.10
CA ASP A 37 0.95 5.66 18.14
C ASP A 37 2.29 5.73 17.42
N TYR A 38 2.37 6.56 16.37
CA TYR A 38 3.58 6.74 15.57
C TYR A 38 3.55 8.11 14.87
N THR A 39 4.73 8.66 14.61
CA THR A 39 4.88 9.84 13.76
C THR A 39 5.37 9.45 12.36
N PHE A 40 6.15 8.37 12.27
CA PHE A 40 6.77 7.92 11.03
C PHE A 40 6.62 6.41 10.81
N GLU A 41 6.28 6.01 9.59
CA GLU A 41 6.25 4.62 9.15
C GLU A 41 7.37 4.40 8.13
N ALA A 42 8.31 3.51 8.42
CA ALA A 42 9.36 3.08 7.50
C ALA A 42 9.04 1.70 6.93
N GLU A 43 9.04 1.54 5.61
CA GLU A 43 8.63 0.30 4.94
C GLU A 43 9.59 -0.09 3.80
N PRO A 44 10.67 -0.84 4.09
CA PRO A 44 11.37 -1.60 3.06
C PRO A 44 10.45 -2.68 2.47
N HIS A 45 10.47 -2.82 1.15
CA HIS A 45 9.58 -3.75 0.46
C HIS A 45 10.18 -4.32 -0.83
N LEU A 46 9.64 -5.46 -1.25
CA LEU A 46 9.91 -6.10 -2.54
C LEU A 46 8.79 -5.78 -3.51
N LEU A 47 9.14 -5.48 -4.75
CA LEU A 47 8.21 -5.24 -5.85
C LEU A 47 7.98 -6.56 -6.59
N LEU A 48 6.72 -6.91 -6.76
CA LEU A 48 6.28 -8.20 -7.31
C LEU A 48 5.61 -7.96 -8.66
N GLY A 49 6.42 -7.72 -9.71
CA GLY A 49 5.96 -7.48 -11.09
C GLY A 49 4.86 -8.43 -11.57
N PRO A 50 5.01 -9.77 -11.41
CA PRO A 50 3.98 -10.74 -11.83
C PRO A 50 2.63 -10.62 -11.12
N LEU A 51 2.58 -9.91 -9.98
CA LEU A 51 1.36 -9.68 -9.19
C LEU A 51 0.81 -8.27 -9.40
N ALA A 52 1.50 -7.41 -10.14
CA ALA A 52 1.03 -6.08 -10.49
C ALA A 52 -0.16 -6.22 -11.47
N PRO A 53 -1.37 -5.74 -11.11
CA PRO A 53 -2.55 -5.91 -11.95
C PRO A 53 -2.50 -5.09 -13.26
N PHE A 54 -1.52 -4.20 -13.41
CA PHE A 54 -1.45 -3.20 -14.48
C PHE A 54 -0.05 -3.06 -15.11
N ASP A 55 0.89 -3.93 -14.74
CA ASP A 55 2.23 -3.98 -15.33
C ASP A 55 2.38 -5.34 -16.02
N ASP A 56 2.94 -5.34 -17.24
CA ASP A 56 3.22 -6.57 -17.99
C ASP A 56 4.66 -7.07 -17.72
N ASP A 57 5.43 -6.36 -16.88
CA ASP A 57 6.78 -6.73 -16.47
C ASP A 57 6.76 -7.80 -15.36
N ASP A 58 7.41 -8.94 -15.63
CA ASP A 58 7.54 -10.06 -14.68
C ASP A 58 8.71 -9.88 -13.68
N ASP A 59 9.40 -8.74 -13.71
CA ASP A 59 10.62 -8.52 -12.93
C ASP A 59 10.33 -8.26 -11.44
N ILE A 60 11.23 -8.76 -10.60
CA ILE A 60 11.24 -8.46 -9.17
C ILE A 60 12.09 -7.22 -8.94
N GLY A 61 11.61 -6.32 -8.08
CA GLY A 61 12.34 -5.13 -7.67
C GLY A 61 12.36 -4.99 -6.15
N PHE A 62 12.88 -3.87 -5.69
CA PHE A 62 12.88 -3.51 -4.28
C PHE A 62 12.65 -2.01 -4.14
N GLY A 63 12.17 -1.61 -2.97
CA GLY A 63 11.92 -0.22 -2.69
C GLY A 63 11.87 0.07 -1.20
N PHE A 64 11.70 1.34 -0.92
CA PHE A 64 11.51 1.85 0.42
C PHE A 64 10.43 2.92 0.39
N ARG A 65 9.51 2.85 1.34
CA ARG A 65 8.47 3.87 1.56
C ARG A 65 8.61 4.45 2.97
N GLY A 66 8.61 5.76 3.08
CA GLY A 66 8.51 6.48 4.35
C GLY A 66 7.23 7.29 4.38
N SER A 67 6.42 7.13 5.44
CA SER A 67 5.15 7.86 5.59
C SER A 67 5.11 8.62 6.91
N ILE A 68 4.84 9.92 6.84
CA ILE A 68 4.69 10.79 8.01
C ILE A 68 3.20 10.90 8.31
N GLU A 69 2.79 10.62 9.54
CA GLU A 69 1.42 10.85 9.96
C GLU A 69 1.15 12.35 10.13
N LEU A 70 0.03 12.81 9.58
CA LEU A 70 -0.39 14.21 9.63
C LEU A 70 -1.62 14.40 10.52
N VAL A 71 -2.49 13.38 10.59
CA VAL A 71 -3.77 13.44 11.31
C VAL A 71 -4.11 12.09 11.95
N ASP A 72 -4.16 12.04 13.28
CA ASP A 72 -4.53 10.86 14.10
C ASP A 72 -6.00 10.43 13.92
N ASN A 73 -6.92 11.38 13.75
CA ASN A 73 -8.33 11.11 13.51
C ASN A 73 -8.73 11.72 12.16
N GLY A 74 -8.47 10.95 11.10
CA GLY A 74 -8.54 11.36 9.70
C GLY A 74 -9.94 11.76 9.21
N PHE A 75 -10.19 11.58 7.91
CA PHE A 75 -11.37 12.15 7.25
C PHE A 75 -12.72 11.67 7.80
N ILE A 76 -12.79 10.49 8.43
CA ILE A 76 -14.02 9.95 9.01
C ILE A 76 -13.90 9.92 10.54
N SER A 77 -14.36 10.98 11.21
CA SER A 77 -14.19 11.17 12.67
C SER A 77 -14.86 10.11 13.55
N THR A 78 -15.79 9.32 13.01
CA THR A 78 -16.53 8.27 13.74
C THR A 78 -15.85 6.91 13.70
N ILE A 79 -14.74 6.78 12.97
CA ILE A 79 -13.99 5.54 12.85
C ILE A 79 -12.50 5.77 13.14
N ASN A 80 -11.80 4.69 13.39
CA ASN A 80 -10.38 4.67 13.69
C ASN A 80 -9.56 4.71 12.39
N ASN A 81 -9.10 5.90 12.02
CA ASN A 81 -8.39 6.13 10.77
C ASN A 81 -7.38 7.27 10.92
N THR A 82 -6.22 7.12 10.27
CA THR A 82 -5.16 8.13 10.26
C THR A 82 -4.85 8.53 8.83
N VAL A 83 -4.34 9.75 8.65
CA VAL A 83 -3.93 10.25 7.34
C VAL A 83 -2.48 10.71 7.42
N GLY A 84 -1.67 10.26 6.47
CA GLY A 84 -0.27 10.64 6.34
C GLY A 84 0.12 10.98 4.91
N ILE A 85 1.34 11.45 4.76
CA ILE A 85 1.98 11.66 3.46
C ILE A 85 3.17 10.71 3.33
N GLY A 86 3.15 9.93 2.25
CA GLY A 86 4.15 8.92 1.93
C GLY A 86 5.05 9.37 0.79
N PHE A 87 6.33 9.08 0.91
CA PHE A 87 7.35 9.25 -0.13
C PHE A 87 8.14 7.95 -0.26
N GLY A 88 8.54 7.58 -1.47
CA GLY A 88 9.31 6.37 -1.65
C GLY A 88 10.31 6.42 -2.78
N ILE A 89 11.04 5.32 -2.90
CA ILE A 89 11.88 5.00 -4.06
C ILE A 89 11.72 3.51 -4.35
N ASP A 90 11.30 3.20 -5.56
CA ASP A 90 11.00 1.86 -6.02
C ASP A 90 11.87 1.57 -7.25
N HIS A 91 12.80 0.63 -7.14
CA HIS A 91 13.72 0.25 -8.21
C HIS A 91 13.27 -1.08 -8.84
N GLN A 92 12.95 -1.04 -10.14
CA GLN A 92 12.53 -2.22 -10.91
C GLN A 92 12.89 -2.02 -12.39
N ASN A 93 13.43 -3.05 -13.05
CA ASN A 93 13.73 -3.05 -14.49
C ASN A 93 14.46 -1.76 -14.97
N HIS A 94 15.57 -1.42 -14.31
CA HIS A 94 16.40 -0.23 -14.58
C HIS A 94 15.65 1.12 -14.51
N THR A 95 14.51 1.14 -13.82
CA THR A 95 13.66 2.31 -13.65
C THR A 95 13.52 2.59 -12.16
N ASP A 96 13.81 3.82 -11.76
CA ASP A 96 13.54 4.32 -10.42
C ASP A 96 12.22 5.08 -10.42
N ARG A 97 11.28 4.66 -9.58
CA ARG A 97 10.00 5.37 -9.37
C ARG A 97 10.05 6.05 -8.01
N ILE A 98 9.68 7.33 -7.98
CA ILE A 98 9.64 8.15 -6.76
C ILE A 98 8.17 8.52 -6.50
N PRO A 99 7.41 7.66 -5.79
CA PRO A 99 6.02 7.94 -5.46
C PRO A 99 5.90 8.98 -4.35
N VAL A 100 4.88 9.84 -4.48
CA VAL A 100 4.39 10.75 -3.45
C VAL A 100 2.90 10.52 -3.30
N VAL A 101 2.46 10.02 -2.14
CA VAL A 101 1.09 9.55 -1.93
C VAL A 101 0.49 10.11 -0.64
N MET A 102 -0.82 10.30 -0.62
CA MET A 102 -1.57 10.45 0.62
C MET A 102 -1.94 9.06 1.10
N GLN A 103 -1.46 8.65 2.28
CA GLN A 103 -1.76 7.35 2.85
C GLN A 103 -2.91 7.47 3.86
N TRP A 104 -4.04 6.84 3.56
CA TRP A 104 -5.19 6.79 4.44
C TRP A 104 -5.32 5.42 5.07
N ASN A 105 -5.09 5.33 6.37
CA ASN A 105 -5.10 4.07 7.12
C ASN A 105 -6.43 3.87 7.84
N PHE A 106 -6.92 2.63 7.86
CA PHE A 106 -8.09 2.19 8.61
C PHE A 106 -7.70 1.06 9.56
N TRP A 107 -7.91 1.30 10.85
CA TRP A 107 -7.47 0.42 11.92
C TRP A 107 -8.62 -0.50 12.34
N LEU A 108 -8.67 -1.67 11.70
CA LEU A 108 -9.75 -2.63 11.86
C LEU A 108 -9.66 -3.35 13.21
N HIS A 109 -8.45 -3.78 13.57
CA HIS A 109 -8.18 -4.57 14.77
C HIS A 109 -6.74 -4.35 15.25
N ARG A 110 -6.41 -4.78 16.47
CA ARG A 110 -5.04 -4.71 17.02
C ARG A 110 -3.99 -5.37 16.14
N LYS A 111 -4.43 -6.35 15.34
CA LYS A 111 -3.57 -7.13 14.44
C LYS A 111 -3.75 -6.81 12.96
N PHE A 112 -4.71 -5.97 12.59
CA PHE A 112 -5.05 -5.75 11.18
C PHE A 112 -5.42 -4.31 10.89
N SER A 113 -4.79 -3.74 9.88
CA SER A 113 -5.18 -2.46 9.28
C SER A 113 -5.22 -2.60 7.76
N VAL A 114 -6.00 -1.75 7.11
CA VAL A 114 -6.02 -1.62 5.64
C VAL A 114 -5.79 -0.16 5.28
N PHE A 115 -5.36 0.12 4.06
CA PHE A 115 -5.08 1.49 3.64
C PHE A 115 -5.30 1.71 2.14
N GLY A 116 -5.46 2.98 1.77
CA GLY A 116 -5.45 3.46 0.40
C GLY A 116 -4.44 4.60 0.20
N GLU A 117 -3.82 4.65 -0.97
CA GLU A 117 -2.73 5.57 -1.32
C GLU A 117 -2.92 6.17 -2.72
N PRO A 118 -3.80 7.17 -2.91
CA PRO A 118 -3.77 8.00 -4.12
C PRO A 118 -2.56 8.94 -4.12
N GLY A 119 -1.96 9.16 -5.28
CA GLY A 119 -0.84 10.09 -5.42
C GLY A 119 -0.32 10.25 -6.84
N VAL A 120 0.93 10.68 -6.93
CA VAL A 120 1.69 10.87 -8.17
C VAL A 120 3.05 10.19 -8.06
N ALA A 121 3.72 9.93 -9.18
CA ALA A 121 5.09 9.43 -9.15
C ALA A 121 5.96 10.05 -10.24
N PHE A 122 7.24 10.19 -9.96
CA PHE A 122 8.25 10.48 -10.97
C PHE A 122 8.92 9.18 -11.39
N ARG A 123 9.19 9.02 -12.68
CA ARG A 123 9.86 7.85 -13.23
C ARG A 123 11.17 8.27 -13.87
N LEU A 124 12.27 7.85 -13.28
CA LEU A 124 13.62 8.10 -13.79
C LEU A 124 14.07 6.84 -14.53
N ARG A 125 14.33 6.97 -15.84
CA ARG A 125 14.80 5.87 -16.69
C ARG A 125 16.18 6.23 -17.22
N HIS A 126 17.16 5.35 -16.98
CA HIS A 126 18.54 5.61 -17.41
C HIS A 126 18.70 5.84 -18.92
N ASP A 127 17.81 5.27 -19.76
CA ASP A 127 18.03 5.21 -21.21
C ASP A 127 17.03 6.00 -22.08
N ARG A 128 15.96 6.57 -21.49
CA ARG A 128 14.84 7.17 -22.27
C ARG A 128 14.31 8.50 -21.74
N GLY A 129 14.99 9.12 -20.78
CA GLY A 129 14.54 10.36 -20.14
C GLY A 129 13.53 10.13 -19.02
N ASN A 130 13.23 11.21 -18.29
CA ASN A 130 12.36 11.18 -17.12
C ASN A 130 10.90 11.36 -17.52
N ASP A 131 9.99 10.65 -16.85
CA ASP A 131 8.55 10.71 -17.06
C ASP A 131 7.82 11.04 -15.74
N PHE A 132 6.59 11.53 -15.84
CA PHE A 132 5.74 11.85 -14.71
C PHE A 132 4.45 11.04 -14.83
N ASP A 133 4.19 10.20 -13.83
CA ASP A 133 2.93 9.47 -13.68
C ASP A 133 1.94 10.36 -12.90
N PRO A 134 0.95 10.98 -13.59
CA PRO A 134 0.03 11.92 -12.95
C PRO A 134 -0.96 11.24 -12.00
N PHE A 135 -0.99 9.91 -12.00
CA PHE A 135 -1.87 9.14 -11.15
C PHE A 135 -1.23 7.80 -10.79
N VAL A 136 -0.87 7.64 -9.51
CA VAL A 136 -0.63 6.34 -8.89
C VAL A 136 -1.68 6.10 -7.82
N PHE A 137 -2.07 4.84 -7.67
CA PHE A 137 -3.02 4.45 -6.64
C PHE A 137 -2.64 3.09 -6.10
N TYR A 138 -2.56 2.97 -4.79
CA TYR A 138 -2.37 1.70 -4.12
C TYR A 138 -3.44 1.46 -3.07
N ALA A 139 -3.69 0.19 -2.80
CA ALA A 139 -4.44 -0.28 -1.66
C ALA A 139 -3.64 -1.40 -1.01
N GLY A 140 -3.75 -1.53 0.31
CA GLY A 140 -2.99 -2.56 1.00
C GLY A 140 -3.60 -2.99 2.32
N GLY A 141 -3.06 -4.08 2.84
CA GLY A 141 -3.40 -4.65 4.13
C GLY A 141 -2.13 -4.90 4.93
N ARG A 142 -2.21 -4.68 6.24
CA ARG A 142 -1.13 -4.94 7.19
C ARG A 142 -1.57 -5.94 8.23
N TRP A 143 -0.69 -6.89 8.52
CA TRP A 143 -0.80 -7.76 9.68
C TRP A 143 0.25 -7.36 10.72
N HIS A 144 -0.22 -6.87 11.86
CA HIS A 144 0.62 -6.39 12.96
C HIS A 144 1.03 -7.55 13.85
N PHE A 145 2.33 -7.82 13.91
CA PHE A 145 2.90 -8.86 14.75
C PHE A 145 3.48 -8.29 16.05
N THR A 146 3.72 -6.97 16.11
CA THR A 146 4.05 -6.19 17.32
C THR A 146 3.40 -4.81 17.25
N ASP A 147 3.52 -4.02 18.31
CA ASP A 147 3.05 -2.62 18.33
C ASP A 147 3.97 -1.66 17.55
N TRP A 148 5.09 -2.14 16.98
CA TRP A 148 6.01 -1.33 16.17
C TRP A 148 6.26 -1.93 14.78
N GLY A 149 5.71 -3.11 14.49
CA GLY A 149 6.09 -3.89 13.31
C GLY A 149 4.91 -4.64 12.68
N SER A 150 4.76 -4.50 11.36
CA SER A 150 3.72 -5.19 10.59
C SER A 150 4.20 -5.70 9.24
N LEU A 151 3.67 -6.84 8.82
CA LEU A 151 3.82 -7.32 7.44
C LEU A 151 2.82 -6.58 6.55
N THR A 152 3.30 -5.99 5.45
CA THR A 152 2.51 -5.13 4.56
C THR A 152 2.43 -5.74 3.18
N PHE A 153 1.20 -5.93 2.69
CA PHE A 153 0.93 -6.25 1.30
C PHE A 153 0.26 -5.06 0.64
N ARG A 154 0.78 -4.61 -0.49
CA ARG A 154 0.28 -3.49 -1.28
C ARG A 154 0.01 -3.96 -2.71
N ILE A 155 -1.10 -3.54 -3.27
CA ILE A 155 -1.47 -3.75 -4.66
C ILE A 155 -1.93 -2.43 -5.25
N GLY A 156 -1.47 -2.09 -6.44
CA GLY A 156 -1.83 -0.83 -7.06
C GLY A 156 -1.32 -0.68 -8.47
N HIS A 157 -1.49 0.52 -8.99
CA HIS A 157 -0.84 0.96 -10.20
C HIS A 157 0.36 1.85 -9.83
N PRO A 158 1.58 1.54 -10.29
CA PRO A 158 1.92 0.51 -11.28
C PRO A 158 2.20 -0.89 -10.71
N VAL A 159 2.48 -1.03 -9.40
CA VAL A 159 3.09 -2.26 -8.84
C VAL A 159 2.30 -2.89 -7.70
N ALA A 160 2.54 -4.18 -7.49
CA ALA A 160 2.27 -4.86 -6.22
C ALA A 160 3.57 -4.98 -5.41
N SER A 161 3.48 -4.91 -4.09
CA SER A 161 4.63 -5.06 -3.20
C SER A 161 4.31 -5.83 -1.92
N LEU A 162 5.35 -6.44 -1.35
CA LEU A 162 5.34 -7.08 -0.04
C LEU A 162 6.50 -6.55 0.78
N GLY A 163 6.23 -6.02 1.96
CA GLY A 163 7.22 -5.35 2.81
C GLY A 163 6.96 -5.52 4.30
N VAL A 164 7.81 -4.88 5.09
CA VAL A 164 7.66 -4.80 6.55
C VAL A 164 7.63 -3.34 6.94
N SER A 165 6.54 -2.90 7.56
CA SER A 165 6.42 -1.54 8.11
C SER A 165 6.91 -1.51 9.55
N PHE A 166 7.66 -0.47 9.88
CA PHE A 166 8.12 -0.12 11.22
C PHE A 166 7.50 1.22 11.62
N PHE A 167 6.77 1.23 12.74
CA PHE A 167 6.10 2.41 13.30
C PHE A 167 7.00 3.06 14.36
N LEU A 168 7.34 4.34 14.16
CA LEU A 168 8.37 5.10 14.87
C LEU A 168 7.84 6.44 15.39
#